data_AF-B1C0P4-F1
#
_entry.id   AF-B1C0P4-F1
#
_cell.length_a   1.000
_cell.length_b   1.000
_cell.length_c   1.000
_cell.angle_alpha   90.00
_cell.angle_beta   90.00
_cell.angle_gamma   90.00
#
_symmetry.space_group_name_H-M   'P 1'
#
loop_
_entity.id
_entity.type
_entity.pdbx_description
1 polymer ?
#
loop_
_entity_poly.entity_id
_entity_poly.type
_entity_poly.pdbx_seq_one_letter_code
_entity_poly.pdbx_strand_id
1 'polypeptide(L)'
;MKIVHINGVFKSGSTGAIISSINDVLKKNNIECVVCYGIGPKRNGAFKFCYRYEQALYRRVSKLIGLRYGFAPFSTLRLINFLKKSEADIVHLHSINGNCVNIHKLLKWLKKIIYLLSSQIMLNFFIQVIALQHMDANNINLSVICVKIKFGQQIMH
;
A
#
# COMPACT_ATOMS: atom_id res chain seq x y z
N MET A 1 8.24 -9.70 15.54
CA MET A 1 7.97 -9.50 14.11
C MET A 1 6.82 -8.52 13.97
N LYS A 2 6.91 -7.62 12.98
CA LYS A 2 5.93 -6.59 12.69
C LYS A 2 5.50 -6.61 11.23
N ILE A 3 4.19 -6.67 11.02
CA ILE A 3 3.55 -6.70 9.71
C ILE A 3 2.80 -5.38 9.49
N VAL A 4 2.90 -4.80 8.29
CA VAL A 4 2.12 -3.65 7.89
C VAL A 4 1.23 -4.00 6.70
N HIS A 5 -0.08 -3.84 6.86
CA HIS A 5 -1.02 -3.96 5.76
C HIS A 5 -1.31 -2.58 5.17
N ILE A 6 -1.22 -2.43 3.85
CA ILE A 6 -1.55 -1.19 3.15
C ILE A 6 -2.75 -1.45 2.24
N ASN A 7 -3.83 -0.69 2.43
CA ASN A 7 -5.04 -0.82 1.64
C ASN A 7 -5.65 0.54 1.30
N GLY A 8 -6.55 0.61 0.32
CA GLY A 8 -7.30 1.82 0.03
C GLY A 8 -8.25 2.20 1.17
N VAL A 9 -9.01 1.23 1.70
CA VAL A 9 -10.02 1.40 2.75
C VAL A 9 -9.71 0.56 3.99
N PHE A 10 -10.32 0.90 5.13
CA PHE A 10 -10.20 0.11 6.37
C PHE A 10 -11.58 -0.17 6.99
N LYS A 11 -11.79 -1.41 7.45
CA LYS A 11 -13.06 -1.91 8.03
C LYS A 11 -14.29 -1.60 7.18
N SER A 12 -14.15 -1.71 5.86
CA SER A 12 -15.21 -1.54 4.88
C SER A 12 -14.95 -2.43 3.68
N GLY A 13 -16.01 -3.00 3.11
CA GLY A 13 -15.91 -3.96 2.00
C GLY A 13 -15.24 -5.29 2.37
N SER A 14 -15.16 -6.20 1.40
CA SER A 14 -14.61 -7.55 1.57
C SER A 14 -13.15 -7.55 2.01
N THR A 15 -12.30 -6.71 1.39
CA THR A 15 -10.88 -6.59 1.77
C THR A 15 -10.72 -6.08 3.21
N GLY A 16 -11.60 -5.20 3.67
CA GLY A 16 -11.57 -4.70 5.05
C GLY A 16 -11.89 -5.79 6.08
N ALA A 17 -12.83 -6.69 5.76
CA ALA A 17 -13.15 -7.84 6.59
C ALA A 17 -11.97 -8.82 6.66
N ILE A 18 -11.37 -9.15 5.51
CA ILE A 18 -10.20 -10.05 5.42
C ILE A 18 -9.02 -9.51 6.24
N ILE A 19 -8.68 -8.22 6.10
CA ILE A 19 -7.60 -7.60 6.89
C ILE A 19 -7.92 -7.66 8.39
N SER A 20 -9.18 -7.48 8.79
CA SER A 20 -9.57 -7.60 10.19
C SER A 20 -9.36 -9.02 10.72
N SER A 21 -9.83 -10.03 9.98
CA SER A 21 -9.66 -11.43 10.37
C SER A 21 -8.19 -11.84 10.44
N ILE A 22 -7.36 -11.41 9.47
CA ILE A 22 -5.91 -11.63 9.50
C ILE A 22 -5.30 -10.99 10.75
N ASN A 23 -5.66 -9.73 11.05
CA ASN A 23 -5.15 -9.05 12.24
C ASN A 23 -5.51 -9.78 13.54
N ASP A 24 -6.71 -10.32 13.64
CA ASP A 24 -7.14 -11.05 14.84
C ASP A 24 -6.31 -12.33 15.02
N VAL A 25 -6.00 -13.04 13.93
CA VAL A 25 -5.10 -14.20 13.96
C VAL A 25 -3.67 -13.79 14.33
N LEU A 26 -3.13 -12.73 13.73
CA LEU A 26 -1.77 -12.25 14.02
C LEU A 26 -1.62 -11.85 15.49
N LYS A 27 -2.61 -11.14 16.04
CA LYS A 27 -2.64 -10.75 17.46
C LYS A 27 -2.63 -11.96 18.39
N LYS A 28 -3.42 -12.99 18.09
CA LYS A 28 -3.43 -14.25 18.87
C LYS A 28 -2.07 -14.94 18.88
N ASN A 29 -1.24 -14.70 17.87
CA ASN A 29 0.11 -15.24 17.75
C ASN A 29 1.20 -14.25 18.24
N ASN A 30 0.83 -13.19 18.97
CA ASN A 30 1.74 -12.14 19.45
C ASN A 30 2.57 -11.48 18.33
N ILE A 31 2.02 -11.41 17.11
CA ILE A 31 2.61 -10.71 15.98
C ILE A 31 2.03 -9.29 15.94
N GLU A 32 2.91 -8.29 15.98
CA GLU A 32 2.49 -6.89 15.86
C GLU A 32 2.01 -6.62 14.43
N CYS A 33 0.86 -5.98 14.30
CA CYS A 33 0.34 -5.60 13.00
C CYS A 33 -0.24 -4.19 13.00
N VAL A 34 0.06 -3.41 11.95
CA VAL A 34 -0.51 -2.08 11.73
C VAL A 34 -1.17 -2.00 10.35
N VAL A 35 -2.38 -1.44 10.32
CA VAL A 35 -3.09 -1.19 9.05
C VAL A 35 -2.91 0.26 8.64
N CYS A 36 -2.44 0.47 7.42
CA CYS A 36 -2.31 1.75 6.74
C CYS A 36 -3.42 1.88 5.69
N TYR A 37 -4.15 3.00 5.68
CA TYR A 37 -5.24 3.23 4.73
C TYR A 37 -5.42 4.68 4.28
N GLY A 38 -5.95 4.85 3.07
CA GLY A 38 -6.08 6.16 2.43
C GLY A 38 -7.47 6.78 2.51
N ILE A 39 -8.54 5.97 2.49
CA ILE A 39 -9.91 6.40 2.23
C ILE A 39 -10.81 6.09 3.43
N GLY A 40 -11.69 7.02 3.77
CA GLY A 40 -12.60 6.90 4.92
C GLY A 40 -12.16 7.69 6.16
N PRO A 41 -12.94 7.66 7.25
CA PRO A 41 -12.66 8.44 8.47
C PRO A 41 -11.43 7.90 9.21
N LYS A 42 -10.83 8.72 10.09
CA LYS A 42 -9.76 8.29 11.00
C LYS A 42 -10.30 7.20 11.95
N ARG A 43 -9.51 6.16 12.20
CA ARG A 43 -9.86 5.02 13.06
C ARG A 43 -8.71 4.76 14.03
N ASN A 44 -9.04 4.42 15.28
CA ASN A 44 -8.03 4.09 16.28
C ASN A 44 -7.30 2.80 15.92
N GLY A 45 -6.00 2.73 16.24
CA GLY A 45 -5.16 1.56 15.97
C GLY A 45 -4.81 1.36 14.48
N ALA A 46 -5.01 2.37 13.64
CA ALA A 46 -4.66 2.33 12.21
C ALA A 46 -4.04 3.65 11.76
N PHE A 47 -3.18 3.60 10.76
CA PHE A 47 -2.51 4.76 10.20
C PHE A 47 -3.23 5.26 8.94
N LYS A 48 -3.79 6.47 9.02
CA LYS A 48 -4.45 7.12 7.88
C LYS A 48 -3.46 8.03 7.14
N PHE A 49 -3.09 7.69 5.91
CA PHE A 49 -2.03 8.39 5.18
C PHE A 49 -2.52 9.48 4.21
N CYS A 50 -3.81 9.51 3.86
CA CYS A 50 -4.37 10.46 2.90
C CYS A 50 -5.63 11.17 3.45
N TYR A 51 -5.72 12.48 3.26
CA TYR A 51 -6.91 13.26 3.60
C TYR A 51 -7.90 13.34 2.42
N ARG A 52 -9.18 13.56 2.73
CA ARG A 52 -10.26 13.61 1.72
C ARG A 52 -10.05 14.69 0.67
N TYR A 53 -9.56 15.88 1.07
CA TYR A 53 -9.29 16.99 0.15
C TYR A 53 -8.11 16.68 -0.79
N GLU A 54 -7.07 16.01 -0.28
CA GLU A 54 -5.95 15.56 -1.10
C GLU A 54 -6.41 14.56 -2.14
N GLN A 55 -7.15 13.53 -1.71
CA GLN A 55 -7.68 12.51 -2.60
C GLN A 55 -8.53 13.13 -3.73
N ALA A 56 -9.36 14.12 -3.40
CA ALA A 56 -10.18 14.81 -4.39
C ALA A 56 -9.32 15.55 -5.42
N LEU A 57 -8.28 16.26 -4.97
CA LEU A 57 -7.31 16.92 -5.85
C LEU A 57 -6.56 15.90 -6.71
N TYR A 58 -6.03 14.86 -6.09
CA TYR A 58 -5.26 13.81 -6.75
C TYR A 58 -6.05 13.10 -7.83
N ARG A 59 -7.34 12.82 -7.58
CA ARG A 59 -8.23 12.26 -8.59
C ARG A 59 -8.39 13.17 -9.80
N ARG A 60 -8.49 14.50 -9.60
CA ARG A 60 -8.60 15.46 -10.71
C ARG A 60 -7.29 15.52 -11.50
N VAL A 61 -6.17 15.67 -10.81
CA VAL A 61 -4.84 15.75 -11.46
C VAL A 61 -4.51 14.47 -12.21
N SER A 62 -4.67 13.30 -11.60
CA SER A 62 -4.47 12.00 -12.25
C SER A 62 -5.31 11.83 -13.52
N LYS A 63 -6.54 12.40 -13.55
CA LYS A 63 -7.38 12.40 -14.75
C LYS A 63 -6.84 13.33 -15.83
N LEU A 64 -6.40 14.54 -15.45
CA LEU A 64 -5.84 15.52 -16.39
C LEU A 64 -4.56 15.03 -17.05
N ILE A 65 -3.66 14.39 -16.29
CA ILE A 65 -2.39 13.88 -16.81
C ILE A 65 -2.52 12.50 -17.49
N GLY A 66 -3.73 11.92 -17.53
CA GLY A 66 -3.96 10.59 -18.10
C GLY A 66 -3.30 9.43 -17.34
N LEU A 67 -2.81 9.66 -16.12
CA LEU A 67 -2.04 8.68 -15.35
C LEU A 67 -2.82 8.29 -14.07
N ARG A 68 -3.66 7.26 -14.18
CA ARG A 68 -4.48 6.78 -13.08
C ARG A 68 -3.60 6.32 -11.91
N TYR A 69 -3.91 6.78 -10.70
CA TYR A 69 -3.10 6.53 -9.49
C TYR A 69 -1.64 7.02 -9.58
N GLY A 70 -1.34 7.87 -10.57
CA GLY A 70 -0.01 8.40 -10.84
C GLY A 70 0.31 9.69 -10.10
N PHE A 71 -0.66 10.28 -9.38
CA PHE A 71 -0.46 11.53 -8.65
C PHE A 71 -1.04 11.47 -7.24
N ALA A 72 -0.17 11.61 -6.23
CA ALA A 72 -0.51 11.72 -4.81
C ALA A 72 0.75 11.96 -3.94
N PRO A 73 1.46 13.09 -4.13
CA PRO A 73 2.80 13.29 -3.56
C PRO A 73 2.84 13.28 -2.03
N PHE A 74 1.94 14.00 -1.35
CA PHE A 74 2.01 14.16 0.11
C PHE A 74 1.62 12.89 0.85
N SER A 75 0.57 12.21 0.39
CA SER A 75 0.11 10.97 1.01
C SER A 75 1.08 9.81 0.76
N THR A 76 1.72 9.74 -0.43
CA THR A 76 2.83 8.81 -0.67
C THR A 76 4.00 9.07 0.26
N LEU A 77 4.40 10.34 0.42
CA LEU A 77 5.50 10.69 1.31
C LEU A 77 5.19 10.33 2.77
N ARG A 78 3.97 10.62 3.25
CA ARG A 78 3.52 10.21 4.59
C ARG A 78 3.58 8.71 4.78
N LEU A 79 3.08 7.95 3.82
CA LEU A 79 3.10 6.49 3.88
C LEU A 79 4.53 5.96 3.91
N ILE A 80 5.42 6.45 3.05
CA ILE A 80 6.84 6.07 3.05
C ILE A 80 7.51 6.40 4.38
N ASN A 81 7.28 7.61 4.92
CA ASN A 81 7.86 8.02 6.19
C ASN A 81 7.34 7.17 7.36
N PHE A 82 6.06 6.80 7.33
CA PHE A 82 5.52 5.83 8.28
C PHE A 82 6.23 4.48 8.17
N LEU A 83 6.36 3.94 6.96
CA LEU A 83 7.01 2.64 6.73
C LEU A 83 8.47 2.63 7.19
N LYS A 84 9.21 3.72 6.98
CA LYS A 84 10.58 3.89 7.47
C LYS A 84 10.67 3.86 9.00
N LYS A 85 9.70 4.50 9.67
CA LYS A 85 9.66 4.59 11.15
C LYS A 85 9.03 3.36 11.80
N SER A 86 8.23 2.60 11.07
CA SER A 86 7.49 1.49 11.64
C SER A 86 8.35 0.27 11.89
N GLU A 87 9.56 0.17 11.32
CA GLU A 87 10.44 -0.99 11.42
C GLU A 87 9.71 -2.30 11.04
N ALA A 88 8.93 -2.25 9.95
CA ALA A 88 8.14 -3.39 9.52
C ALA A 88 9.03 -4.47 8.88
N ASP A 89 8.91 -5.71 9.34
CA ASP A 89 9.56 -6.86 8.71
C ASP A 89 8.89 -7.23 7.39
N ILE A 90 7.57 -7.03 7.32
CA ILE A 90 6.72 -7.43 6.20
C ILE A 90 5.71 -6.33 5.90
N VAL A 91 5.54 -6.00 4.62
CA VAL A 91 4.50 -5.11 4.10
C VAL A 91 3.61 -5.88 3.12
N HIS A 92 2.30 -5.93 3.37
CA HIS A 92 1.33 -6.48 2.41
C HIS A 92 0.55 -5.34 1.77
N LEU A 93 0.61 -5.23 0.46
CA LEU A 93 -0.24 -4.37 -0.33
C LEU A 93 -1.50 -5.15 -0.71
N HIS A 94 -2.66 -4.58 -0.44
CA HIS A 94 -3.96 -5.13 -0.84
C HIS A 94 -4.51 -4.31 -2.02
N SER A 95 -5.79 -3.93 -1.96
CA SER A 95 -6.45 -3.10 -2.98
C SER A 95 -6.16 -1.62 -2.76
N ILE A 96 -5.01 -1.16 -3.25
CA ILE A 96 -4.62 0.26 -3.18
C ILE A 96 -5.19 1.00 -4.40
N ASN A 97 -6.50 1.19 -4.37
CA ASN A 97 -7.23 1.93 -5.39
C ASN A 97 -7.75 3.26 -4.84
N GLY A 98 -7.99 4.23 -5.73
CA GLY A 98 -8.74 5.45 -5.40
C GLY A 98 -7.92 6.72 -5.19
N ASN A 99 -6.78 6.87 -5.86
CA ASN A 99 -5.98 8.11 -5.89
C ASN A 99 -5.58 8.64 -4.50
N CYS A 100 -5.36 7.74 -3.54
CA CYS A 100 -4.89 8.10 -2.20
C CYS A 100 -3.37 7.96 -2.05
N VAL A 101 -2.68 7.34 -3.01
CA VAL A 101 -1.23 7.14 -3.05
C VAL A 101 -0.79 6.99 -4.50
N ASN A 102 0.40 7.49 -4.82
CA ASN A 102 1.06 7.26 -6.08
C ASN A 102 1.67 5.86 -6.03
N ILE A 103 1.01 4.91 -6.68
CA ILE A 103 1.41 3.50 -6.64
C ILE A 103 2.79 3.31 -7.27
N HIS A 104 3.07 3.94 -8.42
CA HIS A 104 4.37 3.83 -9.08
C HIS A 104 5.54 4.27 -8.19
N LYS A 105 5.40 5.40 -7.49
CA LYS A 105 6.42 5.89 -6.55
C LYS A 105 6.56 4.96 -5.34
N LEU A 106 5.46 4.47 -4.78
CA LEU A 106 5.49 3.53 -3.66
C LEU A 106 6.21 2.24 -4.04
N LEU A 107 5.86 1.63 -5.18
CA LEU A 107 6.48 0.38 -5.64
C LEU A 107 7.96 0.58 -6.00
N LYS A 108 8.31 1.71 -6.63
CA LYS A 108 9.71 2.06 -6.91
C LYS A 108 10.51 2.21 -5.62
N TRP A 109 9.93 2.79 -4.57
CA TRP A 109 10.58 2.90 -3.27
C TRP A 109 10.72 1.53 -2.58
N LEU A 110 9.66 0.73 -2.57
CA LEU A 110 9.67 -0.64 -2.03
C LEU A 110 10.75 -1.49 -2.72
N LYS A 111 10.86 -1.42 -4.05
CA LYS A 111 11.90 -2.14 -4.81
C LYS A 111 13.32 -1.81 -4.34
N LYS A 112 13.59 -0.57 -3.90
CA LYS A 112 14.93 -0.17 -3.42
C LYS A 112 15.29 -0.79 -2.07
N ILE A 113 14.30 -1.10 -1.24
CA ILE A 113 14.52 -1.67 0.11
C ILE A 113 14.41 -3.19 0.13
N ILE A 114 13.79 -3.80 -0.89
CA ILE A 114 13.71 -5.25 -1.07
C ILE A 114 14.86 -5.67 -1.99
N TYR A 115 16.06 -5.92 -1.45
CA TYR A 115 17.02 -6.71 -2.23
C TYR A 115 16.49 -8.15 -2.34
N LEU A 116 16.01 -8.50 -3.54
CA LEU A 116 15.79 -9.85 -4.08
C LEU A 116 15.01 -10.85 -3.18
N LEU A 117 13.69 -10.92 -3.36
CA LEU A 117 12.95 -12.17 -3.19
C LEU A 117 12.37 -12.57 -4.55
N SER A 118 12.91 -13.67 -5.08
CA SER A 118 12.54 -14.46 -6.27
C SER A 118 11.84 -13.73 -7.44
N SER A 119 12.46 -13.86 -8.62
CA SER A 119 11.99 -13.39 -9.93
C SER A 119 10.49 -13.64 -10.21
N GLN A 120 9.89 -14.71 -9.68
CA GLN A 120 8.49 -15.09 -9.92
C GLN A 120 7.46 -14.14 -9.26
N ILE A 121 7.70 -13.69 -8.02
CA ILE A 121 6.79 -12.78 -7.29
C ILE A 121 6.81 -11.40 -7.97
N MET A 122 7.99 -10.98 -8.41
CA MET A 122 8.20 -9.70 -9.07
C MET A 122 7.60 -9.66 -10.50
N LEU A 123 7.58 -10.79 -11.21
CA LEU A 123 6.96 -10.90 -12.54
C LEU A 123 5.43 -10.82 -12.46
N ASN A 124 4.81 -11.53 -11.51
CA ASN A 124 3.36 -11.45 -11.28
C ASN A 124 2.93 -10.06 -10.80
N PHE A 125 3.78 -9.39 -10.02
CA PHE A 125 3.60 -8.01 -9.58
C PHE A 125 3.69 -7.00 -10.74
N PHE A 126 4.65 -7.16 -11.66
CA PHE A 126 4.73 -6.33 -12.86
C PHE A 126 3.56 -6.56 -13.81
N ILE A 127 3.12 -7.82 -13.99
CA ILE A 127 1.93 -8.16 -14.78
C ILE A 127 0.68 -7.52 -14.18
N GLN A 128 0.52 -7.49 -12.85
CA GLN A 128 -0.60 -6.79 -12.19
C GLN A 128 -0.53 -5.27 -12.33
N VAL A 129 0.65 -4.66 -12.23
CA VAL A 129 0.81 -3.21 -12.43
C VAL A 129 0.55 -2.81 -13.89
N ILE A 130 1.01 -3.60 -14.85
CA ILE A 130 0.74 -3.40 -16.29
C ILE A 130 -0.76 -3.66 -16.58
N ALA A 131 -1.36 -4.70 -15.99
CA ALA A 131 -2.80 -4.93 -16.07
C ALA A 131 -3.60 -3.76 -15.48
N LEU A 132 -3.17 -3.17 -14.36
CA LEU A 132 -3.78 -1.96 -13.79
C LEU A 132 -3.66 -0.72 -14.69
N GLN A 133 -2.68 -0.67 -15.60
CA GLN A 133 -2.52 0.39 -16.60
C GLN A 133 -3.39 0.18 -17.85
N HIS A 134 -3.75 -1.07 -18.18
CA HIS A 134 -4.52 -1.42 -19.38
C HIS A 134 -5.97 -1.89 -19.11
N MET A 135 -6.36 -2.09 -17.85
CA MET A 135 -7.71 -2.55 -17.50
C MET A 135 -8.70 -1.40 -17.36
N ASP A 136 -9.81 -1.52 -18.09
CA ASP A 136 -11.00 -0.70 -17.95
C ASP A 136 -11.56 -0.74 -16.52
N ALA A 137 -12.17 0.37 -16.10
CA ALA A 137 -12.48 0.70 -14.70
C ALA A 137 -13.40 -0.28 -13.94
N ASN A 138 -13.93 -1.31 -14.60
CA ASN A 138 -14.89 -2.26 -14.05
C ASN A 138 -14.29 -3.60 -13.57
N ASN A 139 -12.99 -3.87 -13.76
CA ASN A 139 -12.42 -5.22 -13.53
C ASN A 139 -11.09 -5.25 -12.74
N ILE A 140 -10.94 -4.45 -11.68
CA ILE A 140 -9.79 -4.60 -10.76
C ILE A 140 -10.09 -5.73 -9.76
N ASN A 141 -9.75 -6.97 -10.14
CA ASN A 141 -9.82 -8.13 -9.23
C ASN A 141 -8.64 -8.14 -8.25
N LEU A 142 -8.94 -8.54 -7.00
CA LEU A 142 -8.05 -8.51 -5.85
C LEU A 142 -6.68 -9.12 -6.15
N SER A 143 -5.66 -8.28 -6.17
CA SER A 143 -4.26 -8.68 -6.19
C SER A 143 -3.64 -8.30 -4.84
N VAL A 144 -3.44 -9.28 -3.97
CA VAL A 144 -2.68 -9.10 -2.72
C VAL A 144 -1.22 -9.33 -3.05
N ILE A 145 -0.38 -8.33 -2.80
CA ILE A 145 1.06 -8.41 -2.99
C ILE A 145 1.72 -8.40 -1.61
N CYS A 146 2.41 -9.50 -1.28
CA CYS A 146 3.21 -9.59 -0.07
C CYS A 146 4.67 -9.22 -0.36
N VAL A 147 5.24 -8.35 0.49
CA VAL A 147 6.61 -7.87 0.40
C VAL A 147 7.30 -8.09 1.75
N LYS A 148 8.37 -8.87 1.80
CA LYS A 148 9.27 -8.89 2.96
C LYS A 148 10.28 -7.76 2.83
N ILE A 149 10.47 -6.99 3.90
CA ILE A 149 11.42 -5.89 3.95
C ILE A 149 12.64 -6.33 4.75
N LYS A 150 13.84 -6.03 4.24
CA LYS A 150 15.06 -6.08 5.03
C LYS A 150 15.58 -4.65 5.09
N PHE A 151 15.41 -3.99 6.23
CA PHE A 151 16.10 -2.72 6.45
C PHE A 151 17.60 -3.06 6.56
N GLY A 152 18.33 -2.85 5.46
CA GLY A 152 19.78 -2.86 5.52
C GLY A 152 20.21 -1.80 6.52
N GLN A 153 21.07 -2.16 7.46
CA GLN A 153 21.81 -1.20 8.27
C GLN A 153 22.36 -0.12 7.32
N GLN A 154 21.99 1.13 7.60
CA GLN A 154 22.61 2.37 7.13
C GLN A 154 23.22 2.35 5.72
N ILE A 155 22.55 3.01 4.77
CA ILE A 155 23.32 3.83 3.82
C ILE A 155 23.46 5.19 4.50
N MET A 156 24.46 5.32 5.37
CA MET A 156 25.15 6.59 5.57
C MET A 156 26.16 6.70 4.43
N HIS A 157 25.89 7.57 3.46
CA HIS A 157 26.87 8.33 2.68
C HIS A 157 26.11 9.50 2.03
#